data_AF-A0A5B2XKK7-F1
#
_entry.id   AF-A0A5B2XKK7-F1
#
_cell.length_a   1.000
_cell.length_b   1.000
_cell.length_c   1.000
_cell.angle_alpha   90.00
_cell.angle_beta   90.00
_cell.angle_gamma   90.00
#
_symmetry.space_group_name_H-M   'P 1'
#
loop_
_entity.id
_entity.type
_entity.pdbx_description
1 polymer ?
#
loop_
_entity_poly.entity_id
_entity_poly.type
_entity_poly.pdbx_seq_one_letter_code
_entity_poly.pdbx_strand_id
1 'polypeptide(L)'
;MTGEASTCISSASFGGPSTPASTGRFPMINLHAWQEAAGRLHAISLVDYPLPPRPDETIDTLCGQRITLTRADFRVFPEYQPHKTTCWSCDGEWRRLEGLPPHPALTGSTS
;
A
#
# COMPACT_ATOMS: atom_id res chain seq x y z
N MET A 1 -67.02 33.34 21.20
CA MET A 1 -66.58 34.01 19.96
C MET A 1 -65.16 34.49 20.17
N THR A 2 -64.20 33.77 19.60
CA THR A 2 -62.76 34.06 19.38
C THR A 2 -62.16 32.68 19.09
N GLY A 3 -61.52 32.34 17.98
CA GLY A 3 -60.88 33.08 16.91
C GLY A 3 -59.70 32.19 16.52
N GLU A 4 -59.77 31.55 15.35
CA GLU A 4 -58.80 30.59 14.85
C GLU A 4 -57.42 31.23 14.62
N ALA A 5 -56.35 30.50 14.93
CA ALA A 5 -55.01 30.80 14.46
C ALA A 5 -54.27 29.49 14.16
N SER A 6 -54.48 28.98 12.95
CA SER A 6 -53.61 28.00 12.29
C SER A 6 -52.19 28.56 12.22
N THR A 7 -51.25 27.90 12.88
CA THR A 7 -49.81 28.11 12.67
C THR A 7 -49.24 26.88 12.00
N CYS A 8 -48.70 27.09 10.80
CA CYS A 8 -48.09 26.10 9.94
C CYS A 8 -46.85 25.49 10.63
N ILE A 9 -46.83 24.16 10.70
CA ILE A 9 -45.70 23.38 11.21
C ILE A 9 -44.69 23.27 10.06
N SER A 10 -43.58 23.99 10.15
CA SER A 10 -42.43 23.82 9.25
C SER A 10 -41.18 23.58 10.09
N SER A 11 -40.72 22.34 10.11
CA SER A 11 -39.32 21.99 10.35
C SER A 11 -39.08 20.63 9.72
N ALA A 12 -38.51 20.67 8.52
CA ALA A 12 -38.15 19.50 7.74
C ALA A 12 -37.07 18.69 8.47
N SER A 13 -37.33 17.39 8.58
CA SER A 13 -36.36 16.38 8.96
C SER A 13 -35.28 16.28 7.86
N PHE A 14 -34.03 16.60 8.19
CA PHE A 14 -32.89 16.15 7.40
C PHE A 14 -32.11 15.11 8.21
N GLY A 15 -32.46 13.85 7.94
CA GLY A 15 -31.66 12.71 8.33
C GLY A 15 -30.55 12.46 7.31
N GLY A 16 -29.32 12.50 7.81
CA GLY A 16 -28.17 11.72 7.32
C GLY A 16 -27.21 12.40 6.32
N PRO A 17 -26.01 11.83 6.12
CA PRO A 17 -25.28 10.89 6.96
C PRO A 17 -24.09 11.56 7.66
N SER A 18 -23.70 11.00 8.81
CA SER A 18 -22.40 11.27 9.43
C SER A 18 -21.29 11.01 8.42
N THR A 19 -20.60 12.05 7.97
CA THR A 19 -19.33 11.93 7.27
C THR A 19 -18.41 11.10 8.16
N PRO A 20 -17.94 9.90 7.75
CA PRO A 20 -16.87 9.26 8.49
C PRO A 20 -15.69 10.22 8.45
N ALA A 21 -15.15 10.49 9.64
CA ALA A 21 -13.94 11.25 9.84
C ALA A 21 -12.96 10.90 8.71
N SER A 22 -12.51 11.92 7.98
CA SER A 22 -11.37 11.80 7.08
C SER A 22 -10.24 11.26 7.93
N THR A 23 -10.01 9.95 7.84
CA THR A 23 -8.99 9.21 8.58
C THR A 23 -7.72 10.02 8.45
N GLY A 24 -7.16 10.36 9.61
CA GLY A 24 -5.97 11.18 9.70
C GLY A 24 -4.98 10.75 8.63
N ARG A 25 -4.51 11.72 7.86
CA ARG A 25 -3.29 11.55 7.08
C ARG A 25 -2.17 11.47 8.10
N PHE A 26 -2.02 10.28 8.70
CA PHE A 26 -0.86 9.91 9.48
C PHE A 26 0.36 10.19 8.60
N PRO A 27 1.49 10.65 9.18
CA PRO A 27 2.70 10.87 8.40
C PRO A 27 2.95 9.64 7.53
N MET A 28 3.40 9.86 6.30
CA MET A 28 3.75 8.85 5.31
C MET A 28 4.91 7.99 5.85
N ILE A 29 4.63 7.15 6.85
CA ILE A 29 5.50 6.06 7.23
C ILE A 29 5.36 5.13 6.04
N ASN A 30 6.40 5.04 5.22
CA ASN A 30 6.45 4.04 4.17
C ASN A 30 6.20 2.70 4.86
N LEU A 31 5.05 2.07 4.61
CA LEU A 31 4.72 0.75 5.17
C LEU A 31 5.48 -0.36 4.45
N HIS A 32 6.25 0.01 3.42
CA HIS A 32 6.96 -0.90 2.54
C HIS A 32 8.36 -0.35 2.21
N ALA A 33 9.30 -1.26 1.99
CA ALA A 33 10.61 -0.95 1.41
C ALA A 33 10.83 -1.77 0.15
N TRP A 34 11.68 -1.26 -0.74
CA TRP A 34 12.10 -1.98 -1.95
C TRP A 34 13.47 -2.60 -1.73
N GLN A 35 13.58 -3.91 -1.95
CA GLN A 35 14.78 -4.71 -1.75
C GLN A 35 15.13 -5.44 -3.05
N GLU A 36 16.38 -5.30 -3.48
CA GLU A 36 16.96 -6.08 -4.58
C GLU A 36 17.15 -7.53 -4.11
N ALA A 37 16.69 -8.53 -4.88
CA ALA A 37 16.89 -9.95 -4.60
C ALA A 37 16.44 -10.80 -5.80
N ALA A 38 17.02 -12.00 -5.95
CA ALA A 38 16.59 -12.98 -6.95
C ALA A 38 16.47 -12.40 -8.39
N GLY A 39 17.32 -11.44 -8.74
CA GLY A 39 17.32 -10.78 -10.05
C GLY A 39 16.26 -9.69 -10.25
N ARG A 40 15.52 -9.29 -9.21
CA ARG A 40 14.42 -8.32 -9.29
C ARG A 40 14.38 -7.38 -8.08
N LEU A 41 13.64 -6.28 -8.20
CA LEU A 41 13.30 -5.39 -7.10
C LEU A 41 11.95 -5.82 -6.50
N HIS A 42 11.97 -6.31 -5.26
CA HIS A 42 10.81 -6.78 -4.51
C HIS A 42 10.38 -5.77 -3.46
N ALA A 43 9.06 -5.65 -3.23
CA ALA A 43 8.54 -4.89 -2.10
C ALA A 43 8.50 -5.80 -0.87
N ILE A 44 8.83 -5.27 0.30
CA ILE A 44 8.77 -5.94 1.61
C ILE A 44 7.96 -5.09 2.58
N SER A 45 7.20 -5.73 3.48
CA SER A 45 6.39 -5.03 4.50
C SER A 45 7.29 -4.58 5.64
N LEU A 46 7.34 -3.27 5.92
CA LEU A 46 8.05 -2.73 7.08
C LEU A 46 7.26 -2.92 8.39
N VAL A 47 5.98 -3.30 8.30
CA VAL A 47 5.17 -3.69 9.46
C VAL A 47 5.59 -5.09 9.95
N ASP A 48 5.75 -6.02 9.01
CA ASP A 48 6.10 -7.42 9.32
C ASP A 48 7.62 -7.62 9.45
N TYR A 49 8.40 -6.79 8.76
CA TYR A 49 9.86 -6.82 8.74
C TYR A 49 10.44 -5.43 9.02
N PRO A 50 10.51 -4.99 10.30
CA PRO A 50 10.89 -3.63 10.67
C PRO A 50 12.40 -3.37 10.67
N LEU A 51 13.22 -4.43 10.59
CA LEU A 51 14.67 -4.32 10.58
C LEU A 51 15.19 -4.17 9.14
N PRO A 52 16.36 -3.53 8.94
CA PRO A 52 16.99 -3.52 7.62
C PRO A 52 17.32 -4.94 7.16
N PRO A 53 17.06 -5.29 5.88
CA PRO A 53 17.40 -6.58 5.32
C PRO A 53 18.88 -6.90 5.49
N ARG A 54 19.23 -8.14 5.84
CA ARG A 54 20.62 -8.58 5.99
C ARG A 54 21.00 -9.64 4.96
N PRO A 55 22.28 -9.73 4.58
CA PRO A 55 22.76 -10.83 3.75
C PRO A 55 22.49 -12.18 4.39
N ASP A 56 22.28 -13.18 3.53
CA ASP A 56 22.06 -14.59 3.87
C ASP A 56 20.76 -14.85 4.66
N GLU A 57 19.90 -13.82 4.82
CA GLU A 57 18.57 -13.97 5.38
C GLU A 57 17.55 -14.39 4.32
N THR A 58 16.53 -15.10 4.78
CA THR A 58 15.36 -15.44 3.96
C THR A 58 14.18 -14.63 4.46
N ILE A 59 13.59 -13.82 3.57
CA ILE A 59 12.49 -12.92 3.90
C ILE A 59 11.29 -13.16 2.99
N ASP A 60 10.10 -12.85 3.50
CA ASP A 60 8.87 -12.89 2.72
C ASP A 60 8.63 -11.52 2.06
N THR A 61 8.36 -11.55 0.76
CA THR A 61 8.03 -10.36 -0.03
C THR A 61 6.55 -10.06 0.03
N LEU A 62 6.18 -8.84 -0.36
CA LEU A 62 4.80 -8.38 -0.38
C LEU A 62 3.93 -9.23 -1.32
N CYS A 63 4.49 -9.77 -2.41
CA CYS A 63 3.77 -10.70 -3.29
C CYS A 63 3.70 -12.15 -2.76
N GLY A 64 4.14 -12.40 -1.52
CA GLY A 64 4.14 -13.72 -0.89
C GLY A 64 5.27 -14.65 -1.33
N GLN A 65 6.19 -14.19 -2.18
CA GLN A 65 7.36 -14.97 -2.56
C GLN A 65 8.41 -14.91 -1.45
N ARG A 66 8.95 -16.06 -1.07
CA ARG A 66 10.10 -16.16 -0.18
C ARG A 66 11.40 -16.03 -0.96
N ILE A 67 12.26 -15.09 -0.55
CA ILE A 67 13.54 -14.80 -1.21
C ILE A 67 14.69 -14.94 -0.22
N THR A 68 15.83 -15.45 -0.70
CA THR A 68 17.08 -15.42 0.05
C THR A 68 17.92 -14.25 -0.45
N LEU A 69 18.32 -13.39 0.47
CA LEU A 69 19.14 -12.22 0.20
C LEU A 69 20.60 -12.66 0.13
N THR A 70 21.28 -12.28 -0.94
CA THR A 70 22.70 -12.56 -1.11
C THR A 70 23.50 -11.29 -0.95
N ARG A 71 24.81 -11.42 -0.72
CA ARG A 71 25.70 -10.24 -0.68
C ARG A 71 25.66 -9.41 -1.97
N ALA A 72 25.43 -10.06 -3.12
CA ALA A 72 25.31 -9.39 -4.41
C ALA A 72 24.08 -8.46 -4.52
N ASP A 73 23.15 -8.55 -3.58
CA ASP A 73 21.95 -7.73 -3.55
C ASP A 73 22.13 -6.41 -2.78
N PHE A 74 23.27 -6.21 -2.11
CA PHE A 74 23.52 -5.01 -1.30
C PHE A 74 24.68 -4.17 -1.86
N ARG A 75 24.43 -2.88 -2.05
CA ARG A 75 25.39 -1.88 -2.57
C ARG A 75 26.68 -1.76 -1.77
N VAL A 76 26.67 -2.17 -0.50
CA VAL A 76 27.83 -2.08 0.39
C VAL A 76 28.90 -3.12 0.10
N PHE A 77 28.59 -4.16 -0.68
CA PHE A 77 29.52 -5.23 -1.02
C PHE A 77 30.06 -5.10 -2.44
N PRO A 78 31.30 -5.57 -2.70
CA PRO A 78 31.89 -5.54 -4.03
C PRO A 78 31.19 -6.47 -5.02
N GLU A 79 30.45 -7.47 -4.53
CA GLU A 79 29.68 -8.39 -5.36
C GLU A 79 28.37 -7.78 -5.90
N TYR A 80 28.06 -6.53 -5.55
CA TYR A 80 26.80 -5.87 -5.87
C TYR A 80 26.50 -5.87 -7.37
N GLN A 81 25.33 -6.39 -7.74
CA GLN A 81 24.80 -6.37 -9.10
C GLN A 81 23.45 -5.66 -9.12
N PRO A 82 23.34 -4.47 -9.75
CA PRO A 82 22.09 -3.72 -9.76
C PRO A 82 21.02 -4.44 -10.58
N HIS A 83 19.93 -4.83 -9.92
CA HIS A 83 18.76 -5.39 -10.60
C HIS A 83 17.89 -4.25 -11.14
N LYS A 84 17.64 -4.23 -12.46
CA LYS A 84 16.87 -3.16 -13.12
C LYS A 84 15.38 -3.46 -13.27
N THR A 85 14.95 -4.65 -12.89
CA THR A 85 13.59 -5.13 -13.16
C THR A 85 12.78 -5.20 -11.88
N THR A 86 11.72 -4.40 -11.79
CA THR A 86 10.74 -4.49 -10.70
C THR A 86 9.95 -5.79 -10.78
N CYS A 87 9.71 -6.42 -9.64
CA CYS A 87 8.73 -7.50 -9.55
C CYS A 87 7.32 -6.91 -9.67
N TRP A 88 6.68 -7.14 -10.83
CA TRP A 88 5.36 -6.55 -11.11
C TRP A 88 4.28 -7.01 -10.14
N SER A 89 4.37 -8.22 -9.60
CA SER A 89 3.45 -8.70 -8.55
C SER A 89 3.61 -7.89 -7.25
N CYS A 90 4.84 -7.55 -6.86
CA CYS A 90 5.09 -6.67 -5.72
C CYS A 90 4.58 -5.25 -5.97
N ASP A 91 4.78 -4.71 -7.18
CA ASP A 91 4.27 -3.38 -7.57
C ASP A 91 2.73 -3.34 -7.52
N GLY A 92 2.06 -4.38 -8.02
CA GLY A 92 0.61 -4.48 -7.96
C GLY A 92 0.08 -4.50 -6.53
N GLU A 93 0.70 -5.27 -5.64
CA GLU A 93 0.28 -5.36 -4.25
C GLU A 93 0.56 -4.07 -3.48
N TRP A 94 1.72 -3.46 -3.70
CA TRP A 94 2.04 -2.14 -3.15
C TRP A 94 1.01 -1.09 -3.60
N ARG A 95 0.68 -1.03 -4.90
CA ARG A 95 -0.37 -0.13 -5.42
C ARG A 95 -1.72 -0.38 -4.77
N ARG A 96 -2.10 -1.65 -4.59
CA ARG A 96 -3.35 -2.03 -3.93
C ARG A 96 -3.41 -1.52 -2.49
N LEU A 97 -2.32 -1.63 -1.75
CA LEU A 97 -2.22 -1.17 -0.36
C LEU A 97 -2.20 0.35 -0.23
N GLU A 98 -1.57 1.06 -1.18
CA GLU A 98 -1.53 2.53 -1.24
C GLU A 98 -2.80 3.15 -1.87
N GLY A 99 -3.75 2.34 -2.36
CA GLY A 99 -4.94 2.83 -3.06
C GLY A 99 -4.64 3.46 -4.43
N LEU A 100 -3.52 3.08 -5.05
CA LEU A 100 -3.08 3.56 -6.36
C LEU A 100 -3.70 2.73 -7.50
N PRO A 101 -3.86 3.32 -8.69
CA PRO A 101 -4.34 2.58 -9.85
C PRO A 101 -3.38 1.43 -10.22
N PRO A 102 -3.89 0.31 -10.76
CA PRO A 102 -3.08 -0.82 -11.20
C PRO A 102 -2.04 -0.41 -12.25
N HIS A 103 -0.89 -1.08 -12.24
CA HIS A 103 0.14 -0.82 -13.24
C HIS A 103 -0.29 -1.30 -14.63
N PRO A 104 -0.03 -0.54 -15.71
CA PRO A 104 -0.39 -0.95 -17.08
C PRO A 104 0.20 -2.30 -17.52
N ALA A 105 1.36 -2.68 -16.97
CA ALA A 105 1.96 -4.00 -17.25
C ALA A 105 1.15 -5.17 -16.65
N LEU A 106 0.27 -4.92 -15.67
CA LEU A 106 -0.61 -5.92 -15.07
C LEU A 106 -2.01 -5.94 -15.70
N THR A 107 -2.45 -4.84 -16.31
CA THR A 107 -3.80 -4.72 -16.89
C THR A 107 -4.00 -5.51 -18.20
N GLY A 108 -2.92 -6.05 -18.79
CA GLY A 108 -2.96 -6.85 -20.02
C GLY A 108 -2.93 -8.37 -19.82
N SER A 109 -2.93 -8.86 -18.58
CA SER A 109 -2.83 -10.30 -18.27
C SER A 109 -4.21 -10.91 -18.01
N THR A 110 -5.12 -10.79 -18.97
CA THR A 110 -6.37 -11.57 -18.99
C THR A 110 -6.17 -12.66 -20.04
N SER A 111 -5.86 -13.88 -19.61
CA SER A 111 -6.06 -15.10 -20.41
C SER A 111 -7.35 -15.75 -19.98
#